data_AF-A0A7S4FXH5-F1
#
_entry.id   AF-A0A7S4FXH5-F1
#
_cell.length_a   1.000
_cell.length_b   1.000
_cell.length_c   1.000
_cell.angle_alpha   90.00
_cell.angle_beta   90.00
_cell.angle_gamma   90.00
#
_symmetry.space_group_name_H-M   'P 1'
#
loop_
_entity.id
_entity.type
_entity.pdbx_description
1 polymer ?
#
loop_
_entity_poly.entity_id
_entity_poly.type
_entity_poly.pdbx_seq_one_letter_code
_entity_poly.pdbx_strand_id
1 'polypeptide(L)'
;FILRIRGLYRNVFYHNFVHAFDVTHFLYLLMKAIEPLGHLDTLDKFTMLVAGIVHDVDHMGLNNSFHLKCDTPMGILSSVAGTTSVLEVHHCNLAIQVLAQEECNVFHCLNKTQAKTAYQTMVNAVLATDM
;
A
#
# COMPACT_ATOMS: atom_id res chain seq x y z
N PHE A 1 -3.89 12.85 -5.62
CA PHE A 1 -3.40 11.52 -5.16
C PHE A 1 -1.88 11.42 -5.01
N ILE A 2 -1.07 11.34 -6.09
CA ILE A 2 0.39 11.04 -5.99
C ILE A 2 1.14 12.01 -5.06
N LEU A 3 0.90 13.32 -5.18
CA LEU A 3 1.55 14.32 -4.31
C LEU A 3 1.16 14.16 -2.83
N ARG A 4 -0.10 13.75 -2.55
CA ARG A 4 -0.56 13.48 -1.19
C ARG A 4 0.15 12.26 -0.61
N ILE A 5 0.24 11.18 -1.37
CA ILE A 5 0.97 9.96 -0.99
C ILE A 5 2.45 10.27 -0.77
N ARG A 6 3.10 10.98 -1.69
CA ARG A 6 4.50 11.42 -1.54
C ARG A 6 4.72 12.20 -0.25
N GLY A 7 3.78 13.07 0.13
CA GLY A 7 3.84 13.85 1.36
C GLY A 7 3.78 13.03 2.65
N LEU A 8 3.37 11.75 2.58
CA LEU A 8 3.34 10.83 3.71
C LEU A 8 4.61 9.98 3.84
N TYR A 9 5.45 9.92 2.80
CA TYR A 9 6.74 9.21 2.90
C TYR A 9 7.77 10.04 3.66
N ARG A 10 8.53 9.37 4.54
CA ARG A 10 9.56 10.00 5.37
C ARG A 10 10.92 10.00 4.67
N ASN A 11 11.80 10.88 5.14
CA ASN A 11 13.20 10.90 4.71
C ASN A 11 14.01 9.85 5.51
N VAL A 12 13.92 8.59 5.08
CA VAL A 12 14.67 7.44 5.62
C VAL A 12 15.55 6.83 4.54
N PHE A 13 16.56 6.04 4.92
CA PHE A 13 17.58 5.54 3.98
C PHE A 13 17.02 4.71 2.82
N TYR A 14 16.00 3.88 3.04
CA TYR A 14 15.46 2.96 2.03
C TYR A 14 13.97 3.16 1.75
N HIS A 15 13.09 2.88 2.72
CA HIS A 15 11.61 2.96 2.61
C HIS A 15 11.07 4.41 2.52
N ASN A 16 11.58 5.17 1.55
CA ASN A 16 11.16 6.52 1.20
C ASN A 16 10.38 6.50 -0.12
N PHE A 17 9.96 7.66 -0.62
CA PHE A 17 9.14 7.73 -1.84
C PHE A 17 9.84 7.17 -3.10
N VAL A 18 11.18 7.16 -3.14
CA VAL A 18 11.92 6.59 -4.28
C VAL A 18 11.74 5.07 -4.33
N HIS A 19 11.78 4.39 -3.18
CA HIS A 19 11.49 2.95 -3.08
C HIS A 19 10.06 2.64 -3.55
N ALA A 20 9.06 3.39 -3.09
CA ALA A 20 7.68 3.19 -3.53
C ALA A 20 7.50 3.39 -5.05
N PHE A 21 8.19 4.39 -5.62
CA PHE A 21 8.21 4.61 -7.06
C PHE A 21 8.88 3.48 -7.83
N ASP A 22 10.04 3.00 -7.35
CA ASP A 22 10.76 1.88 -7.96
C ASP A 22 9.92 0.61 -8.00
N VAL A 23 9.30 0.24 -6.87
CA VAL A 23 8.36 -0.91 -6.79
C VAL A 23 7.19 -0.72 -7.77
N THR A 24 6.60 0.46 -7.83
CA THR A 24 5.49 0.75 -8.76
C THR A 24 5.93 0.61 -10.22
N HIS A 25 7.12 1.09 -10.56
CA HIS A 25 7.68 0.98 -11.90
C HIS A 25 8.04 -0.48 -12.25
N PHE A 26 8.62 -1.23 -11.31
CA PHE A 26 8.87 -2.65 -11.47
C PHE A 26 7.58 -3.43 -11.71
N LEU A 27 6.51 -3.15 -10.96
CA LEU A 27 5.19 -3.76 -11.17
C LEU A 27 4.67 -3.49 -12.59
N TYR A 28 4.81 -2.26 -13.10
CA TYR A 28 4.47 -1.94 -14.48
C TYR A 28 5.26 -2.77 -15.50
N LEU A 29 6.59 -2.87 -15.34
CA LEU A 29 7.45 -3.66 -16.22
C LEU A 29 7.11 -5.16 -16.15
N LEU A 30 6.86 -5.68 -14.96
CA LEU A 30 6.45 -7.06 -14.75
C LEU A 30 5.11 -7.35 -15.45
N MET A 31 4.11 -6.48 -15.27
CA MET A 31 2.82 -6.59 -15.94
C MET A 31 2.96 -6.58 -17.47
N LYS A 32 3.89 -5.77 -18.00
CA LYS A 32 4.19 -5.75 -19.44
C LYS A 32 4.85 -7.04 -19.91
N ALA A 33 5.76 -7.61 -19.12
CA ALA A 33 6.42 -8.87 -19.44
C ALA A 33 5.45 -10.07 -19.43
N ILE A 34 4.48 -10.09 -18.50
CA ILE A 34 3.52 -11.19 -18.36
C ILE A 34 2.21 -10.98 -19.13
N GLU A 35 2.04 -9.85 -19.81
CA GLU A 35 0.82 -9.50 -20.55
C GLU A 35 0.34 -10.60 -21.52
N PRO A 36 1.22 -11.30 -22.28
CA PRO A 36 0.82 -12.40 -23.15
C PRO A 36 0.21 -13.61 -22.44
N LEU A 37 0.44 -13.75 -21.12
CA LEU A 37 -0.11 -14.85 -20.32
C LEU A 37 -1.59 -14.64 -19.97
N GLY A 38 -2.11 -13.40 -20.05
CA GLY A 38 -3.52 -13.11 -19.83
C GLY A 38 -4.02 -13.32 -18.39
N HIS A 39 -3.16 -13.21 -17.38
CA HIS A 39 -3.49 -13.54 -15.99
C HIS A 39 -4.16 -12.40 -15.19
N LEU A 40 -4.05 -11.15 -15.64
CA LEU A 40 -4.55 -9.97 -14.91
C LEU A 40 -5.46 -9.12 -15.79
N ASP A 41 -6.61 -8.73 -15.25
CA ASP A 41 -7.50 -7.79 -15.93
C ASP A 41 -7.03 -6.34 -15.77
N THR A 42 -7.71 -5.40 -16.43
CA THR A 42 -7.33 -3.97 -16.38
C THR A 42 -7.49 -3.37 -14.98
N LEU A 43 -8.50 -3.82 -14.21
CA LEU A 43 -8.75 -3.32 -12.87
C LEU A 43 -7.67 -3.82 -11.90
N ASP A 44 -7.25 -5.07 -12.01
CA ASP A 44 -6.16 -5.66 -11.26
C ASP A 44 -4.86 -4.89 -11.54
N LYS A 45 -4.52 -4.69 -12.83
CA LYS A 45 -3.32 -3.94 -13.22
C LYS A 45 -3.31 -2.53 -12.62
N PHE A 46 -4.43 -1.81 -12.74
CA PHE A 46 -4.56 -0.47 -12.17
C PHE A 46 -4.43 -0.49 -10.64
N THR A 47 -5.11 -1.41 -9.98
CA THR A 47 -5.10 -1.53 -8.51
C THR A 47 -3.72 -1.90 -7.99
N MET A 48 -2.98 -2.77 -8.68
CA MET A 48 -1.61 -3.13 -8.32
C MET A 48 -0.64 -1.94 -8.41
N LEU A 49 -0.80 -1.05 -9.39
CA LEU A 49 -0.01 0.20 -9.44
C LEU A 49 -0.37 1.15 -8.28
N VAL A 50 -1.66 1.22 -7.91
CA VAL A 50 -2.09 1.99 -6.73
C VAL A 50 -1.52 1.37 -5.45
N ALA A 51 -1.58 0.05 -5.29
CA ALA A 51 -1.00 -0.66 -4.15
C ALA A 51 0.52 -0.41 -4.06
N GLY A 52 1.24 -0.52 -5.18
CA GLY A 52 2.69 -0.30 -5.24
C GLY A 52 3.11 1.07 -4.71
N ILE A 53 2.37 2.14 -5.03
CA ILE A 53 2.76 3.48 -4.59
C ILE A 53 2.39 3.76 -3.12
N VAL A 54 1.42 3.02 -2.55
CA VAL A 54 0.96 3.22 -1.17
C VAL A 54 1.51 2.21 -0.16
N HIS A 55 2.21 1.16 -0.60
CA HIS A 55 2.49 0.00 0.25
C HIS A 55 3.33 0.30 1.50
N ASP A 56 4.13 1.37 1.51
CA ASP A 56 5.04 1.74 2.60
C ASP A 56 4.80 3.17 3.14
N VAL A 57 3.60 3.73 2.95
CA VAL A 57 3.33 5.12 3.39
C VAL A 57 3.58 5.31 4.89
N ASP A 58 4.29 6.37 5.24
CA ASP A 58 4.69 6.70 6.62
C ASP A 58 5.67 5.71 7.29
N HIS A 59 6.34 4.85 6.52
CA HIS A 59 7.37 3.95 7.07
C HIS A 59 8.51 4.73 7.77
N MET A 60 8.87 4.32 8.98
CA MET A 60 9.82 5.02 9.87
C MET A 60 11.27 4.52 9.76
N GLY A 61 11.52 3.52 8.93
CA GLY A 61 12.82 2.85 8.82
C GLY A 61 13.05 1.80 9.92
N LEU A 62 11.98 1.42 10.62
CA LEU A 62 11.92 0.42 11.67
C LEU A 62 10.92 -0.64 11.24
N ASN A 63 11.15 -1.91 11.58
CA ASN A 63 10.31 -3.04 11.14
C ASN A 63 9.27 -3.44 12.20
N ASN A 64 8.36 -4.35 11.84
CA ASN A 64 7.34 -4.92 12.74
C ASN A 64 7.95 -5.45 14.05
N SER A 65 9.10 -6.13 13.98
CA SER A 65 9.78 -6.67 15.17
C SER A 65 10.20 -5.59 16.17
N PHE A 66 10.68 -4.44 15.70
CA PHE A 66 11.01 -3.31 16.56
C PHE A 66 9.76 -2.81 17.31
N HIS A 67 8.66 -2.60 16.59
CA HIS A 67 7.42 -2.10 17.17
C HIS A 67 6.87 -2.99 18.28
N LEU A 68 6.94 -4.31 18.07
CA LEU A 68 6.50 -5.34 19.02
C LEU A 68 7.47 -5.47 20.21
N LYS A 69 8.77 -5.59 19.98
CA LYS A 69 9.76 -5.82 21.05
C LYS A 69 10.00 -4.60 21.95
N CYS A 70 9.78 -3.40 21.42
CA CYS A 70 9.97 -2.16 22.17
C CYS A 70 8.66 -1.62 22.74
N ASP A 71 7.56 -2.38 22.69
CA ASP A 71 6.25 -1.98 23.22
C ASP A 71 5.82 -0.59 22.76
N THR A 72 6.08 -0.28 21.48
CA THR A 72 5.62 1.00 20.92
C THR A 72 4.09 1.03 20.91
N PRO A 73 3.43 2.21 20.97
CA PRO A 73 1.97 2.27 20.93
C PRO A 73 1.34 1.52 19.75
N MET A 74 1.98 1.54 18.58
CA MET A 74 1.54 0.77 17.41
C MET A 74 1.69 -0.74 17.62
N GLY A 75 2.81 -1.20 18.20
CA GLY A 75 3.01 -2.62 18.52
C GLY A 75 2.03 -3.15 19.57
N ILE A 76 1.73 -2.37 20.61
CA ILE A 76 0.70 -2.69 21.61
C ILE A 76 -0.67 -2.79 20.94
N LEU A 77 -1.03 -1.80 20.12
CA LEU A 77 -2.31 -1.79 19.38
C LEU A 77 -2.45 -3.04 18.51
N SER A 78 -1.43 -3.37 17.72
CA SER A 78 -1.45 -4.54 16.84
C SER A 78 -1.56 -5.85 17.62
N SER A 79 -0.86 -5.97 18.75
CA SER A 79 -0.94 -7.14 19.62
C SER A 79 -2.35 -7.34 20.18
N VAL A 80 -3.00 -6.27 20.65
CA VAL A 80 -4.39 -6.32 21.15
C VAL A 80 -5.39 -6.57 20.02
N ALA A 81 -5.12 -6.05 18.83
CA ALA A 81 -5.94 -6.27 17.64
C ALA A 81 -5.75 -7.65 16.99
N GLY A 82 -4.77 -8.44 17.46
CA GLY A 82 -4.54 -9.81 16.98
C GLY A 82 -3.80 -9.92 15.64
N THR A 83 -2.96 -8.93 15.30
CA THR A 83 -2.14 -8.94 14.08
C THR A 83 -0.68 -8.63 14.37
N THR A 84 0.24 -9.27 13.65
CA THR A 84 1.68 -9.00 13.72
C THR A 84 2.16 -8.04 12.62
N SER A 85 1.33 -7.79 11.61
CA SER A 85 1.61 -6.88 10.47
C SER A 85 1.35 -5.43 10.88
N VAL A 86 2.19 -4.90 11.77
CA VAL A 86 2.03 -3.58 12.40
C VAL A 86 2.02 -2.49 11.33
N LEU A 87 3.00 -2.53 10.44
CA LEU A 87 3.24 -1.49 9.44
C LEU A 87 2.27 -1.61 8.28
N GLU A 88 2.01 -2.81 7.78
CA GLU A 88 1.15 -3.03 6.61
C GLU A 88 -0.29 -2.60 6.88
N VAL A 89 -0.79 -2.83 8.10
CA VAL A 89 -2.10 -2.32 8.55
C VAL A 89 -2.09 -0.79 8.61
N HIS A 90 -1.00 -0.19 9.10
CA HIS A 90 -0.84 1.27 9.14
C HIS A 90 -0.81 1.89 7.73
N HIS A 91 -0.08 1.28 6.80
CA HIS A 91 0.00 1.70 5.40
C HIS A 91 -1.39 1.67 4.74
N CYS A 92 -2.14 0.58 4.95
CA CYS A 92 -3.53 0.47 4.48
C CYS A 92 -4.43 1.58 5.04
N ASN A 93 -4.34 1.86 6.35
CA ASN A 93 -5.17 2.90 6.98
C ASN A 93 -4.93 4.27 6.36
N LEU A 94 -3.66 4.66 6.15
CA LEU A 94 -3.32 5.93 5.54
C LEU A 94 -3.71 6.00 4.05
N ALA A 95 -3.51 4.91 3.30
CA ALA A 95 -3.95 4.83 1.91
C ALA A 95 -5.46 5.06 1.79
N ILE A 96 -6.26 4.40 2.64
CA ILE A 96 -7.73 4.56 2.67
C ILE A 96 -8.11 5.99 3.05
N GLN A 97 -7.45 6.60 4.03
CA GLN A 97 -7.70 8.00 4.41
C GLN A 97 -7.44 8.98 3.26
N VAL A 98 -6.40 8.74 2.46
CA VAL A 98 -6.10 9.56 1.28
C VAL A 98 -7.13 9.34 0.18
N LEU A 99 -7.54 8.09 -0.07
CA LEU A 99 -8.53 7.76 -1.09
C LEU A 99 -9.95 8.23 -0.73
N ALA A 100 -10.23 8.47 0.55
CA ALA A 100 -11.48 9.05 1.02
C ALA A 100 -11.64 10.54 0.67
N GLN A 101 -10.56 11.24 0.34
CA GLN A 101 -10.60 12.63 -0.14
C GLN A 101 -11.03 12.63 -1.62
N GLU A 102 -12.08 13.38 -1.96
CA GLU A 102 -12.67 13.40 -3.30
C GLU A 102 -11.63 13.73 -4.38
N GLU A 103 -10.76 14.71 -4.12
CA GLU A 103 -9.68 15.14 -5.02
C GLU A 103 -8.52 14.12 -5.14
N CYS A 104 -8.46 13.13 -4.27
CA CYS A 104 -7.46 12.06 -4.29
C CYS A 104 -8.04 10.68 -4.61
N ASN A 105 -9.35 10.55 -4.76
CA ASN A 105 -10.00 9.28 -5.02
C ASN A 105 -9.76 8.81 -6.46
N VAL A 106 -8.70 8.03 -6.67
CA VAL A 106 -8.39 7.43 -7.99
C VAL A 106 -9.39 6.34 -8.39
N PHE A 107 -10.28 5.91 -7.48
CA PHE A 107 -11.35 4.94 -7.73
C PHE A 107 -12.72 5.59 -8.00
N HIS A 108 -12.81 6.93 -8.10
CA HIS A 108 -14.10 7.64 -8.19
C HIS A 108 -14.98 7.26 -9.39
N CYS A 109 -14.39 6.85 -10.52
CA CYS A 109 -15.14 6.41 -11.71
C CYS A 109 -15.59 4.94 -11.66
N LEU A 110 -15.16 4.17 -10.66
CA LEU A 110 -15.50 2.76 -10.54
C LEU A 110 -16.93 2.59 -10.03
N ASN A 111 -17.66 1.62 -10.57
CA ASN A 111 -18.93 1.23 -9.97
C ASN A 111 -18.71 0.56 -8.60
N LYS A 112 -19.78 0.37 -7.82
CA LYS A 112 -19.69 -0.16 -6.44
C LYS A 112 -18.97 -1.52 -6.35
N THR A 113 -19.19 -2.42 -7.32
CA THR A 113 -18.55 -3.73 -7.34
C THR A 113 -17.06 -3.61 -7.66
N GLN A 114 -16.70 -2.83 -8.68
CA GLN A 114 -15.31 -2.58 -9.06
C GLN A 114 -14.53 -1.87 -7.95
N ALA A 115 -15.12 -0.86 -7.32
CA ALA A 115 -14.51 -0.15 -6.20
C ALA A 115 -14.26 -1.10 -5.02
N LYS A 116 -15.23 -1.95 -4.68
CA LYS A 116 -15.04 -2.99 -3.65
C LYS A 116 -13.87 -3.90 -3.99
N THR A 117 -13.81 -4.42 -5.22
CA THR A 117 -12.69 -5.26 -5.68
C THR A 117 -11.36 -4.52 -5.58
N ALA A 118 -11.29 -3.26 -6.05
CA ALA A 118 -10.08 -2.46 -5.99
C ALA A 118 -9.57 -2.26 -4.55
N TYR A 119 -10.44 -1.90 -3.61
CA TYR A 119 -10.04 -1.78 -2.20
C TYR A 119 -9.57 -3.11 -1.62
N GLN A 120 -10.26 -4.22 -1.90
CA GLN A 120 -9.87 -5.55 -1.42
C GLN A 120 -8.51 -5.97 -1.98
N THR A 121 -8.30 -5.83 -3.29
CA THR A 121 -7.03 -6.17 -3.94
C THR A 121 -5.89 -5.29 -3.44
N MET A 122 -6.11 -3.98 -3.26
CA MET A 122 -5.09 -3.08 -2.70
C MET A 122 -4.70 -3.48 -1.28
N VAL A 123 -5.68 -3.68 -0.38
CA VAL A 123 -5.41 -4.06 1.01
C VAL A 123 -4.71 -5.41 1.08
N ASN A 124 -5.17 -6.41 0.32
CA ASN A 124 -4.54 -7.72 0.31
C ASN A 124 -3.10 -7.66 -0.22
N ALA A 125 -2.84 -6.86 -1.26
CA ALA A 125 -1.50 -6.70 -1.83
C ALA A 125 -0.53 -6.05 -0.83
N VAL A 126 -0.98 -5.03 -0.08
CA VAL A 126 -0.15 -4.38 0.95
C VAL A 126 0.06 -5.28 2.16
N LEU A 127 -0.97 -5.98 2.64
CA LEU A 127 -0.81 -6.93 3.75
C LEU A 127 0.13 -8.09 3.39
N ALA A 128 0.19 -8.47 2.11
CA ALA A 128 1.08 -9.52 1.63
C ALA A 128 2.56 -9.11 1.53
N THR A 129 2.92 -7.87 1.87
CA THR A 129 4.34 -7.43 1.92
C THR A 129 5.01 -7.64 3.28
N ASP A 130 4.27 -8.08 4.30
CA ASP A 130 4.86 -8.52 5.58
C ASP A 130 5.66 -9.81 5.38
N MET A 131 6.92 -9.83 5.85
CA MET A 131 7.94 -10.86 5.56
C MET A 131 8.33 -11.70 6.78
#